data_AF-W4L957-F1
#
_entry.id   AF-W4L957-F1
#
_cell.length_a   1.000
_cell.length_b   1.000
_cell.length_c   1.000
_cell.angle_alpha   90.00
_cell.angle_beta   90.00
_cell.angle_gamma   90.00
#
_symmetry.space_group_name_H-M   'P 1'
#
loop_
_entity.id
_entity.type
_entity.pdbx_description
1 polymer ?
#
loop_
_entity_poly.entity_id
_entity_poly.type
_entity_poly.pdbx_seq_one_letter_code
_entity_poly.pdbx_strand_id
1 'polypeptide(L)'
;MLNTDQAKIATKSQSKEQSNLNIRSVYRSLTPEERQKHKRLAELADQDREWAKAEADEGHQEAMRSGVVPRMARFVLMQERKRQGLSDEELMARSGLDAMALASMSGRDARPTIETMEAYARALGKKLLIVLADEESKGLGPTA
;
A
#
# COMPACT_ATOMS: atom_id res chain seq x y z
N MET A 1 -30.78 35.30 -39.00
CA MET A 1 -30.92 33.84 -38.80
C MET A 1 -29.77 33.14 -39.49
N LEU A 2 -29.13 32.22 -38.76
CA LEU A 2 -28.23 31.13 -39.20
C LEU A 2 -26.98 31.49 -40.02
N ASN A 3 -25.80 31.36 -39.41
CA ASN A 3 -24.88 30.29 -39.83
C ASN A 3 -23.79 30.03 -38.77
N THR A 4 -24.14 29.29 -37.72
CA THR A 4 -23.21 28.88 -36.64
C THR A 4 -22.75 27.43 -36.80
N ASP A 5 -23.09 26.78 -37.92
CA ASP A 5 -22.78 25.37 -38.17
C ASP A 5 -21.50 25.13 -38.98
N GLN A 6 -20.89 26.16 -39.58
CA GLN A 6 -19.64 25.99 -40.33
C GLN A 6 -18.37 26.09 -39.46
N ALA A 7 -18.46 26.62 -38.24
CA ALA A 7 -17.31 26.73 -37.34
C ALA A 7 -17.02 25.45 -36.53
N LYS A 8 -17.91 24.44 -36.56
CA LYS A 8 -17.73 23.16 -35.83
C LYS A 8 -17.13 22.03 -36.67
N ILE A 9 -16.99 22.21 -37.98
CA ILE A 9 -16.46 21.18 -38.87
C ILE A 9 -14.93 21.32 -39.05
N ALA A 10 -14.37 22.51 -38.88
CA ALA A 10 -12.94 22.75 -39.10
C ALA A 10 -12.04 22.35 -37.91
N THR A 11 -12.56 22.24 -36.69
CA THR A 11 -11.75 21.96 -35.47
C THR A 11 -11.71 20.49 -35.06
N LYS A 12 -12.47 19.60 -35.71
CA LYS A 12 -12.43 18.15 -35.43
C LYS A 12 -11.42 17.38 -36.28
N SER A 13 -10.82 18.01 -37.29
CA SER A 13 -9.97 17.32 -38.26
C SER A 13 -8.47 17.39 -37.98
N GLN A 14 -8.01 18.16 -36.98
CA GLN A 14 -6.56 18.36 -36.75
C GLN A 14 -5.97 17.74 -35.48
N SER A 15 -6.73 17.05 -34.62
CA SER A 15 -6.17 16.42 -33.42
C SER A 15 -6.01 14.90 -33.48
N LYS A 16 -6.34 14.26 -34.61
CA LYS A 16 -6.20 12.79 -34.78
C LYS A 16 -4.90 12.35 -35.45
N GLU A 17 -4.01 13.28 -35.80
CA GLU A 17 -2.89 13.00 -36.70
C GLU A 17 -1.51 12.95 -36.03
N GLN A 18 -1.46 12.78 -34.71
CA GLN A 18 -0.19 12.58 -34.00
C GLN A 18 -0.30 11.51 -32.92
N SER A 19 -0.09 10.25 -33.34
CA SER A 19 0.77 9.28 -32.64
C SER A 19 0.71 7.91 -33.31
N ASN A 20 0.95 7.85 -34.62
CA ASN A 20 1.40 6.60 -35.26
C ASN A 20 2.88 6.38 -34.93
N LEU A 21 3.19 6.21 -33.63
CA LEU A 21 4.44 5.60 -33.20
C LEU A 21 4.36 4.14 -33.63
N ASN A 22 4.91 3.85 -34.81
CA ASN A 22 5.08 2.51 -35.33
C ASN A 22 6.14 1.80 -34.48
N ILE A 23 5.78 1.40 -33.26
CA ILE A 23 6.58 0.56 -32.38
C ILE A 23 6.59 -0.81 -33.05
N ARG A 24 7.56 -1.02 -33.96
CA ARG A 24 7.90 -2.36 -34.43
C ARG A 24 8.35 -3.14 -33.19
N SER A 25 7.46 -3.97 -32.67
CA SER A 25 7.80 -4.98 -31.67
C SER A 25 8.83 -5.91 -32.29
N VAL A 26 10.11 -5.66 -32.00
CA VAL A 26 11.18 -6.59 -32.35
C VAL A 26 11.06 -7.73 -31.35
N TYR A 27 10.36 -8.79 -31.77
CA TYR A 27 10.28 -10.00 -30.98
C TYR A 27 11.66 -10.67 -31.00
N ARG A 28 12.51 -10.30 -30.05
CA ARG A 28 13.79 -10.95 -29.83
C ARG A 28 13.52 -12.21 -29.01
N SER A 29 13.67 -13.37 -29.63
CA SER A 29 13.64 -14.64 -28.92
C SER A 29 14.82 -14.69 -27.94
N LEU A 30 14.52 -14.95 -26.67
CA LEU A 30 15.55 -15.15 -25.65
C LEU A 30 16.36 -16.40 -25.99
N THR A 31 17.68 -16.25 -26.04
CA THR A 31 18.58 -17.40 -26.17
C THR A 31 18.41 -18.34 -24.97
N PRO A 32 18.79 -19.62 -25.09
CA PRO A 32 18.75 -20.56 -23.96
C PRO A 32 19.49 -20.04 -22.72
N GLU A 33 20.64 -19.39 -22.90
CA GLU A 33 21.43 -18.81 -21.82
C GLU A 33 20.75 -17.60 -21.16
N GLU A 34 20.16 -16.69 -21.95
CA GLU A 34 19.38 -15.57 -21.42
C GLU A 34 18.16 -16.08 -20.62
N ARG A 35 17.45 -17.11 -21.10
CA ARG A 35 16.35 -17.73 -20.34
C ARG A 35 16.81 -18.31 -19.01
N GLN A 36 17.97 -18.96 -18.99
CA GLN A 36 18.53 -19.53 -17.76
C GLN A 36 18.97 -18.43 -16.78
N LYS A 37 19.54 -17.32 -17.29
CA LYS A 37 19.85 -16.13 -16.49
C LYS A 37 18.60 -15.49 -15.90
N HIS A 38 17.54 -15.32 -16.70
CA HIS A 38 16.26 -14.79 -16.23
C HIS A 38 15.61 -15.69 -15.19
N LYS A 39 15.67 -17.02 -15.37
CA LYS A 39 15.17 -17.99 -14.38
C LYS A 39 15.90 -17.85 -13.05
N ARG A 40 17.23 -17.80 -13.07
CA ARG A 40 18.05 -17.61 -11.85
C ARG A 40 17.75 -16.28 -11.15
N LEU A 41 17.54 -15.19 -11.91
CA LEU A 41 17.16 -13.90 -11.34
C LEU A 41 15.77 -13.93 -10.70
N ALA A 42 14.81 -14.62 -11.32
CA ALA A 42 13.48 -14.81 -10.74
C ALA A 42 13.53 -15.61 -9.43
N GLU A 43 14.29 -16.71 -9.42
CA GLU A 43 14.49 -17.55 -8.22
C GLU A 43 15.12 -16.76 -7.07
N LEU A 44 16.14 -15.93 -7.37
CA LEU A 44 16.76 -15.06 -6.35
C LEU A 44 15.76 -14.02 -5.82
N ALA A 45 14.97 -13.40 -6.70
CA ALA A 45 13.97 -12.42 -6.31
C ALA A 45 12.80 -13.03 -5.52
N ASP A 46 12.48 -14.31 -5.72
CA ASP A 46 11.52 -15.05 -4.91
C ASP A 46 12.11 -15.35 -3.52
N GLN A 47 13.37 -15.79 -3.44
CA GLN A 47 14.08 -16.02 -2.17
C GLN A 47 14.20 -14.74 -1.33
N ASP A 48 14.57 -13.61 -1.95
CA ASP A 48 14.65 -12.31 -1.27
C ASP A 48 13.27 -11.88 -0.73
N ARG A 49 12.20 -12.13 -1.49
CA ARG A 49 10.82 -11.85 -1.06
C ARG A 49 10.41 -12.73 0.12
N GLU A 50 10.76 -14.01 0.10
CA GLU A 50 10.47 -14.94 1.20
C GLU A 50 11.23 -14.56 2.47
N TRP A 51 12.52 -14.22 2.35
CA TRP A 51 13.34 -13.77 3.47
C TRP A 51 12.82 -12.47 4.08
N ALA A 52 12.53 -11.46 3.26
CA ALA A 52 11.97 -10.19 3.72
C ALA A 52 10.60 -10.36 4.40
N LYS A 53 9.79 -11.32 3.92
CA LYS A 53 8.51 -11.65 4.57
C LYS A 53 8.72 -12.30 5.93
N ALA A 54 9.64 -13.24 6.05
CA ALA A 54 9.93 -13.92 7.31
C ALA A 54 10.45 -12.93 8.36
N GLU A 55 11.35 -12.03 8.00
CA GLU A 55 11.86 -10.97 8.88
C GLU A 55 10.75 -10.01 9.33
N ALA A 56 9.85 -9.64 8.41
CA ALA A 56 8.69 -8.83 8.75
C ALA A 56 7.71 -9.55 9.69
N ASP A 57 7.48 -10.86 9.49
CA ASP A 57 6.62 -11.68 10.34
C ASP A 57 7.23 -11.87 11.74
N GLU A 58 8.56 -12.02 11.85
CA GLU A 58 9.27 -12.11 13.13
C GLU A 58 9.19 -10.79 13.91
N GLY A 59 9.52 -9.67 13.27
CA GLY A 59 9.37 -8.34 13.87
C GLY A 59 7.90 -8.04 14.25
N HIS A 60 6.95 -8.63 13.51
CA HIS A 60 5.54 -8.56 13.86
C HIS A 60 5.22 -9.33 15.15
N GLN A 61 5.69 -10.57 15.26
CA GLN A 61 5.48 -11.40 16.45
C GLN A 61 6.14 -10.80 17.69
N GLU A 62 7.34 -10.23 17.56
CA GLU A 62 8.04 -9.58 18.68
C GLU A 62 7.26 -8.35 19.20
N ALA A 63 6.82 -7.47 18.30
CA ALA A 63 6.00 -6.32 18.68
C ALA A 63 4.62 -6.71 19.26
N MET A 64 4.07 -7.86 18.88
CA MET A 64 2.86 -8.41 19.53
C MET A 64 3.14 -8.89 20.96
N ARG A 65 4.36 -9.36 21.26
CA ARG A 65 4.78 -9.80 22.60
C ARG A 65 5.14 -8.63 23.52
N SER A 66 5.75 -7.56 23.01
CA SER A 66 6.25 -6.42 23.79
C SER A 66 5.25 -5.30 24.02
N GLY A 67 4.04 -5.39 23.46
CA GLY A 67 3.09 -4.28 23.40
C GLY A 67 3.19 -3.51 22.07
N VAL A 68 2.01 -3.16 21.56
CA VAL A 68 1.80 -2.74 20.16
C VAL A 68 2.36 -1.34 19.93
N VAL A 69 3.54 -1.24 19.31
CA VAL A 69 4.02 0.01 18.70
C VAL A 69 2.95 0.51 17.71
N PRO A 70 2.67 1.82 17.58
CA PRO A 70 1.61 2.33 16.69
C PRO A 70 1.63 1.79 15.24
N ARG A 71 2.80 1.41 14.72
CA ARG A 71 2.93 0.73 13.41
C ARG A 71 2.23 -0.62 13.36
N MET A 72 2.21 -1.35 14.47
CA MET A 72 1.63 -2.67 14.58
C MET A 72 0.09 -2.61 14.53
N ALA A 73 -0.52 -1.69 15.28
CA ALA A 73 -1.96 -1.43 15.21
C ALA A 73 -2.41 -1.12 13.78
N ARG A 74 -1.66 -0.24 13.08
CA ARG A 74 -1.89 0.09 11.67
C ARG A 74 -1.82 -1.15 10.77
N PHE A 75 -0.78 -1.96 10.94
CA PHE A 75 -0.59 -3.18 10.13
C PHE A 75 -1.77 -4.14 10.29
N VAL A 76 -2.19 -4.41 11.53
CA VAL A 76 -3.34 -5.29 11.81
C VAL A 76 -4.62 -4.77 11.14
N LEU A 77 -4.88 -3.45 11.21
CA LEU A 77 -6.03 -2.84 10.55
C LEU A 77 -5.98 -3.00 9.02
N MET A 78 -4.82 -2.79 8.40
CA MET A 78 -4.66 -2.97 6.95
C MET A 78 -4.85 -4.43 6.52
N GLN A 79 -4.36 -5.39 7.30
CA GLN A 79 -4.57 -6.81 7.00
C GLN A 79 -6.03 -7.21 7.15
N GLU A 80 -6.71 -6.70 8.18
CA GLU A 80 -8.13 -6.95 8.37
C GLU A 80 -8.97 -6.40 7.20
N ARG A 81 -8.66 -5.19 6.72
CA ARG A 81 -9.29 -4.64 5.52
C ARG A 81 -9.09 -5.57 4.31
N LYS A 82 -7.85 -6.01 4.06
CA LYS A 82 -7.53 -6.95 2.96
C LYS A 82 -8.30 -8.25 3.09
N ARG A 83 -8.40 -8.81 4.31
CA ARG A 83 -9.18 -10.01 4.61
C ARG A 83 -10.67 -9.83 4.30
N GLN A 84 -11.22 -8.64 4.52
CA GLN A 84 -12.61 -8.29 4.19
C GLN A 84 -12.82 -7.93 2.71
N GLY A 85 -11.75 -7.79 1.90
CA GLY A 85 -11.85 -7.46 0.48
C GLY A 85 -12.36 -6.04 0.18
N LEU A 86 -12.25 -5.10 1.14
CA LEU A 86 -12.79 -3.75 0.97
C LEU A 86 -11.90 -2.85 0.10
N SER A 87 -12.52 -2.20 -0.87
CA SER A 87 -11.91 -1.13 -1.66
C SER A 87 -11.65 0.13 -0.84
N ASP A 88 -10.85 1.06 -1.38
CA ASP A 88 -10.62 2.36 -0.73
C ASP A 88 -11.93 3.15 -0.63
N GLU A 89 -12.73 3.13 -1.70
CA GLU A 89 -14.00 3.86 -1.79
C GLU A 89 -15.03 3.37 -0.78
N GLU A 90 -15.20 2.05 -0.64
CA GLU A 90 -16.08 1.47 0.38
C GLU A 90 -15.60 1.79 1.79
N LEU A 91 -14.29 1.80 2.01
CA LEU A 91 -13.76 2.12 3.33
C LEU A 91 -14.00 3.59 3.67
N MET A 92 -13.71 4.53 2.77
CA MET A 92 -13.99 5.95 2.95
C MET A 92 -15.47 6.19 3.23
N ALA A 93 -16.37 5.53 2.49
CA ALA A 93 -17.82 5.63 2.70
C ALA A 93 -18.25 5.12 4.09
N ARG A 94 -17.63 4.05 4.60
CA ARG A 94 -17.95 3.47 5.92
C ARG A 94 -17.31 4.23 7.07
N SER A 95 -16.11 4.76 6.88
CA SER A 95 -15.32 5.41 7.94
C SER A 95 -15.53 6.92 8.02
N GLY A 96 -16.03 7.54 6.93
CA GLY A 96 -16.07 9.00 6.78
C GLY A 96 -14.69 9.63 6.63
N LEU A 97 -13.67 8.83 6.30
CA LEU A 97 -12.31 9.35 6.09
C LEU A 97 -12.19 9.92 4.68
N ASP A 98 -11.50 11.05 4.54
CA ASP A 98 -11.11 11.56 3.24
C ASP A 98 -9.90 10.78 2.67
N ALA A 99 -9.56 11.05 1.41
CA ALA A 99 -8.46 10.38 0.72
C ALA A 99 -7.10 10.64 1.38
N MET A 100 -6.89 11.81 2.00
CA MET A 100 -5.64 12.15 2.67
C MET A 100 -5.48 11.35 3.98
N ALA A 101 -6.54 11.28 4.78
CA ALA A 101 -6.58 10.52 6.01
C ALA A 101 -6.45 9.03 5.72
N LEU A 102 -7.09 8.51 4.67
CA LEU A 102 -6.90 7.13 4.24
C LEU A 102 -5.47 6.86 3.74
N ALA A 103 -4.88 7.78 2.98
CA ALA A 103 -3.49 7.67 2.53
C ALA A 103 -2.50 7.65 3.70
N SER A 104 -2.79 8.36 4.80
CA SER A 104 -1.94 8.37 6.00
C SER A 104 -1.79 7.01 6.68
N MET A 105 -2.68 6.05 6.39
CA MET A 105 -2.61 4.67 6.88
C MET A 105 -1.61 3.79 6.09
N SER A 106 -1.18 4.24 4.91
CA SER A 106 -0.45 3.43 3.94
C SER A 106 0.97 3.95 3.70
N GLY A 107 1.90 3.05 3.34
CA GLY A 107 3.30 3.39 3.05
C GLY A 107 4.26 3.17 4.22
N ARG A 108 5.56 3.33 3.92
CA ARG A 108 6.67 3.09 4.86
C ARG A 108 6.67 4.12 6.00
N ASP A 109 6.38 5.38 5.68
CA ASP A 109 6.38 6.52 6.61
C ASP A 109 4.97 6.95 7.04
N ALA A 110 4.01 6.03 7.00
CA ALA A 110 2.64 6.26 7.42
C ALA A 110 2.56 6.79 8.86
N ARG A 111 1.91 7.95 9.04
CA ARG A 111 1.69 8.64 10.32
C ARG A 111 0.21 8.97 10.52
N PRO A 112 -0.67 7.97 10.67
CA PRO A 112 -2.08 8.23 10.95
C PRO A 112 -2.25 8.75 12.37
N THR A 113 -3.25 9.62 12.57
CA THR A 113 -3.67 10.02 13.92
C THR A 113 -4.41 8.86 14.60
N ILE A 114 -4.56 8.93 15.93
CA ILE A 114 -5.40 7.98 16.68
C ILE A 114 -6.83 7.99 16.14
N GLU A 115 -7.38 9.17 15.87
CA GLU A 115 -8.73 9.34 15.31
C GLU A 115 -8.88 8.64 13.96
N THR A 116 -7.89 8.76 13.07
CA THR A 116 -7.87 8.04 11.79
C THR A 116 -7.88 6.54 12.00
N MET A 117 -7.05 6.02 12.90
CA MET A 117 -7.01 4.59 13.21
C MET A 117 -8.31 4.08 13.83
N GLU A 118 -8.96 4.88 14.67
CA GLU A 118 -10.23 4.54 15.30
C GLU A 118 -11.37 4.50 14.28
N ALA A 119 -11.50 5.51 13.41
CA ALA A 119 -12.50 5.55 12.35
C ALA A 119 -12.33 4.38 11.37
N TYR A 120 -11.08 4.05 11.03
CA TYR A 120 -10.74 2.89 10.22
C TYR A 120 -11.15 1.59 10.90
N ALA A 121 -10.82 1.42 12.19
CA ALA A 121 -11.22 0.24 12.98
C ALA A 121 -12.74 0.08 13.02
N ARG A 122 -13.48 1.17 13.25
CA ARG A 122 -14.94 1.19 13.30
C ARG A 122 -15.55 0.74 11.98
N ALA A 123 -15.03 1.22 10.85
CA ALA A 123 -15.48 0.82 9.51
C ALA A 123 -15.27 -0.67 9.22
N LEU A 124 -14.30 -1.30 9.88
CA LEU A 124 -14.03 -2.74 9.83
C LEU A 124 -14.82 -3.55 10.88
N GLY A 125 -15.65 -2.90 11.70
CA GLY A 125 -16.37 -3.55 12.80
C GLY A 125 -15.46 -3.95 13.97
N LYS A 126 -14.35 -3.25 14.17
CA LYS A 126 -13.37 -3.46 15.25
C LYS A 126 -13.39 -2.31 16.24
N LYS A 127 -12.71 -2.49 17.37
CA LYS A 127 -12.45 -1.44 18.36
C LYS A 127 -10.94 -1.26 18.50
N LEU A 128 -10.48 -0.01 18.54
CA LEU A 128 -9.11 0.32 18.91
C LEU A 128 -9.07 0.55 20.42
N LEU A 129 -8.28 -0.25 21.13
CA LEU A 129 -8.06 -0.08 22.57
C LEU A 129 -6.64 0.49 22.77
N ILE A 130 -6.56 1.63 23.45
CA ILE A 130 -5.29 2.25 23.84
C ILE A 130 -5.16 2.08 25.35
N VAL A 131 -4.06 1.46 25.78
CA VAL A 131 -3.76 1.19 27.19
C VAL A 131 -2.46 1.88 27.53
N LEU A 132 -2.44 2.55 28.68
CA LEU A 132 -1.22 3.04 29.30
C LEU A 132 -0.77 1.99 30.31
N ALA A 133 0.51 1.64 30.27
CA ALA A 133 1.14 0.74 31.22
C ALA A 133 2.40 1.40 31.74
N ASP A 134 2.78 1.07 32.98
CA ASP A 134 4.05 1.50 33.54
C ASP A 134 5.19 0.88 32.74
N GLU A 135 6.18 1.69 32.41
CA GLU A 135 7.41 1.18 31.80
C GLU A 135 8.15 0.37 32.88
N GLU A 136 8.43 -0.92 32.61
CA GLU A 136 9.31 -1.69 33.49
C GLU A 136 10.61 -0.92 33.61
N SER A 137 10.85 -0.31 34.77
CA SER A 137 12.09 0.38 35.05
C SER A 137 13.21 -0.59 34.75
N LYS A 138 14.07 -0.29 33.76
CA LYS A 138 15.35 -0.97 33.61
C LYS A 138 16.04 -0.82 34.96
N GLY A 139 16.01 -1.89 35.76
CA GLY A 139 16.59 -1.88 37.09
C GLY A 139 18.01 -1.37 36.97
N LEU A 140 18.28 -0.23 37.62
CA LEU A 140 19.62 0.02 38.10
C LEU A 140 19.97 -1.22 38.93
N GLY A 141 20.84 -2.07 38.41
CA GLY A 141 21.36 -3.21 39.16
C GLY A 141 21.94 -2.72 40.48
N PRO A 142 22.01 -3.57 41.51
CA PRO A 142 22.55 -3.17 42.80
C PRO A 142 23.98 -2.64 42.60
N THR A 143 24.19 -1.37 42.89
CA THR A 143 25.51 -0.81 43.15
C THR A 143 26.05 -1.52 44.39
N ALA A 144 26.92 -2.49 44.18
CA ALA A 144 27.77 -3.09 45.21
C ALA A 144 29.10 -2.33 45.26
#